data_AF-A0A7S1RAQ8-F1
#
_entry.id   AF-A0A7S1RAQ8-F1
#
_cell.length_a   1.000
_cell.length_b   1.000
_cell.length_c   1.000
_cell.angle_alpha   90.00
_cell.angle_beta   90.00
_cell.angle_gamma   90.00
#
_symmetry.space_group_name_H-M   'P 1'
#
loop_
_entity.id
_entity.type
_entity.pdbx_description
1 polymer ?
#
loop_
_entity_poly.entity_id
_entity_poly.type
_entity_poly.pdbx_seq_one_letter_code
_entity_poly.pdbx_strand_id
1 'polypeptide(L)'
;MAGTLTPRPCNASFAPRASPCRPRAYPASGVAFLLQQWEVVQGFIGISTFYFVHLVSLVQCSLGIVGAVGEIGVAAGKSFAVLAFTRRANESLLACDIFAEGVEKDNVPEANLPMFLELLDFLSIPRADVAVHKRSSLELTDLDLSSSHGGFRLFHVDGAHYVEAALHDLSLAACLLVPGGVG
;
A
#
# COMPACT_ATOMS: atom_id res chain seq x y z
N MET A 1 23.86 16.87 16.90
CA MET A 1 24.82 16.08 16.09
C MET A 1 24.00 15.36 15.04
N ALA A 2 24.11 15.72 13.76
CA ALA A 2 23.42 14.99 12.71
C ALA A 2 24.20 13.68 12.47
N GLY A 3 23.71 12.58 13.04
CA GLY A 3 24.21 11.25 12.70
C GLY A 3 23.94 10.99 11.22
N THR A 4 24.90 10.44 10.51
CA THR A 4 24.76 10.04 9.11
C THR A 4 23.63 9.01 9.02
N LEU A 5 22.50 9.42 8.45
CA LEU A 5 21.36 8.55 8.16
C LEU A 5 21.76 7.60 7.02
N THR A 6 22.26 6.43 7.36
CA THR A 6 22.57 5.38 6.38
C THR A 6 21.35 4.48 6.18
N PRO A 7 20.98 4.16 4.92
CA PRO A 7 19.96 3.16 4.64
C PRO A 7 20.30 1.84 5.33
N ARG A 8 19.30 1.22 5.96
CA ARG A 8 19.48 -0.08 6.61
C ARG A 8 19.73 -1.18 5.56
N PRO A 9 20.54 -2.21 5.85
CA PRO A 9 20.67 -3.36 4.97
C PRO A 9 19.35 -4.14 4.90
N CYS A 10 19.04 -4.69 3.72
CA CYS A 10 17.89 -5.56 3.53
C CYS A 10 18.21 -6.97 4.04
N ASN A 11 17.31 -7.50 4.87
CA ASN A 11 17.34 -8.87 5.35
C ASN A 11 16.45 -9.79 4.49
N ALA A 12 15.47 -9.22 3.78
CA ALA A 12 14.72 -9.91 2.74
C ALA A 12 15.39 -9.76 1.37
N SER A 13 15.28 -10.79 0.52
CA SER A 13 15.73 -10.75 -0.87
C SER A 13 14.84 -11.61 -1.75
N PHE A 14 14.51 -11.09 -2.94
CA PHE A 14 13.60 -11.74 -3.87
C PHE A 14 14.31 -11.99 -5.21
N ALA A 15 14.33 -13.25 -5.62
CA ALA A 15 14.83 -13.62 -6.95
C ALA A 15 13.81 -13.21 -8.04
N PRO A 16 14.26 -12.81 -9.23
CA PRO A 16 13.37 -12.57 -10.35
C PRO A 16 12.53 -13.80 -10.65
N ARG A 17 11.20 -13.63 -10.68
CA ARG A 17 10.25 -14.67 -11.06
C ARG A 17 9.18 -14.06 -11.94
N ALA A 18 9.12 -14.51 -13.19
CA ALA A 18 7.99 -14.22 -14.06
C ALA A 18 6.89 -15.25 -13.80
N SER A 19 5.65 -14.79 -13.64
CA SER A 19 4.47 -15.62 -13.54
C SER A 19 3.40 -15.11 -14.50
N PRO A 20 2.59 -16.00 -15.11
CA PRO A 20 1.47 -15.56 -15.92
C PRO A 20 0.57 -14.62 -15.15
N CYS A 21 0.10 -13.56 -15.81
CA CYS A 21 -0.79 -12.61 -15.17
C CYS A 21 -2.09 -13.29 -14.76
N ARG A 22 -2.45 -13.11 -13.49
CA ARG A 22 -3.70 -13.59 -12.92
C ARG A 22 -4.79 -12.53 -13.06
N PRO A 23 -6.06 -12.94 -13.13
CA PRO A 23 -7.17 -11.99 -13.12
C PRO A 23 -7.15 -11.16 -11.83
N ARG A 24 -7.70 -9.94 -11.91
CA ARG A 24 -7.95 -9.10 -10.73
C ARG A 24 -8.85 -9.85 -9.74
N ALA A 25 -8.59 -9.67 -8.46
CA ALA A 25 -9.40 -10.26 -7.38
C ALA A 25 -10.80 -9.62 -7.31
N TYR A 26 -10.91 -8.35 -7.72
CA TYR A 26 -12.15 -7.58 -7.68
C TYR A 26 -12.67 -7.26 -9.10
N PRO A 27 -14.00 -7.15 -9.27
CA PRO A 27 -14.60 -6.88 -10.57
C PRO A 27 -14.29 -5.45 -11.04
N ALA A 28 -14.28 -5.26 -12.37
CA ALA A 28 -14.08 -3.94 -12.97
C ALA A 28 -15.16 -2.91 -12.57
N SER A 29 -16.35 -3.37 -12.19
CA SER A 29 -17.41 -2.52 -11.67
C SER A 29 -17.03 -1.82 -10.36
N GLY A 30 -16.24 -2.46 -9.48
CA GLY A 30 -15.75 -1.82 -8.25
C GLY A 30 -14.80 -0.65 -8.55
N VAL A 31 -13.97 -0.80 -9.59
CA VAL A 31 -13.10 0.27 -10.08
C VAL A 31 -13.90 1.44 -10.64
N ALA A 32 -14.92 1.16 -11.45
CA ALA A 32 -15.82 2.19 -11.97
C ALA A 32 -16.60 2.89 -10.85
N PHE A 33 -17.01 2.14 -9.82
CA PHE A 33 -17.69 2.70 -8.65
C PHE A 33 -16.77 3.63 -7.86
N LEU A 34 -15.52 3.25 -7.57
CA LEU A 34 -14.55 4.14 -6.92
C LEU A 34 -14.36 5.45 -7.70
N LEU A 35 -14.26 5.39 -9.03
CA LEU A 35 -14.16 6.58 -9.87
C LEU A 35 -15.40 7.47 -9.80
N GLN A 36 -16.60 6.89 -9.75
CA GLN A 36 -17.85 7.66 -9.57
C GLN A 36 -17.92 8.32 -8.20
N GLN A 37 -17.34 7.69 -7.17
CA GLN A 37 -17.29 8.19 -5.80
C GLN A 37 -16.01 8.99 -5.52
N TRP A 38 -15.23 9.35 -6.54
CA TRP A 38 -13.89 9.93 -6.33
C TRP A 38 -13.90 11.16 -5.43
N GLU A 39 -14.86 12.07 -5.59
CA GLU A 39 -14.99 13.28 -4.79
C GLU A 39 -15.59 13.03 -3.40
N VAL A 40 -16.28 11.90 -3.21
CA VAL A 40 -16.95 11.54 -1.94
C VAL A 40 -15.99 10.79 -1.02
N VAL A 41 -15.12 9.95 -1.57
CA VAL A 41 -14.12 9.21 -0.80
C VAL A 41 -13.05 10.18 -0.31
N GLN A 42 -12.92 10.27 1.02
CA GLN A 42 -11.95 11.13 1.70
C GLN A 42 -10.52 10.66 1.41
N GLY A 43 -9.64 11.57 0.99
CA GLY A 43 -8.20 11.34 0.86
C GLY A 43 -7.51 12.43 0.03
N PHE A 44 -6.18 12.49 0.10
CA PHE A 44 -5.37 13.60 -0.43
C PHE A 44 -4.70 13.33 -1.79
N ILE A 45 -5.12 12.29 -2.50
CA ILE A 45 -4.57 11.98 -3.82
C ILE A 45 -5.42 12.56 -4.96
N GLY A 46 -4.75 12.95 -6.04
CA GLY A 46 -5.39 13.37 -7.30
C GLY A 46 -5.81 12.17 -8.14
N ILE A 47 -6.81 12.36 -9.02
CA ILE A 47 -7.32 11.30 -9.91
C ILE A 47 -6.24 10.77 -10.87
N SER A 48 -5.19 11.54 -11.15
CA SER A 48 -4.03 11.08 -11.92
C SER A 48 -3.33 9.90 -11.25
N THR A 49 -3.21 9.86 -9.93
CA THR A 49 -2.61 8.76 -9.16
C THR A 49 -3.32 7.44 -9.45
N PHE A 50 -4.66 7.48 -9.54
CA PHE A 50 -5.45 6.32 -9.94
C PHE A 50 -5.00 5.77 -11.31
N TYR A 51 -4.90 6.63 -12.33
CA TYR A 51 -4.51 6.18 -13.66
C TYR A 51 -3.08 5.62 -13.68
N PHE A 52 -2.14 6.25 -12.99
CA PHE A 52 -0.75 5.76 -12.94
C PHE A 52 -0.64 4.41 -12.25
N VAL A 53 -1.25 4.24 -11.07
CA VAL A 53 -1.22 2.97 -10.32
C VAL A 53 -1.81 1.83 -11.16
N HIS A 54 -2.94 2.06 -11.82
CA HIS A 54 -3.57 1.06 -12.67
C HIS A 54 -2.75 0.77 -13.94
N LEU A 55 -2.15 1.79 -14.56
CA LEU A 55 -1.27 1.61 -15.72
C LEU A 55 -0.02 0.80 -15.36
N VAL A 56 0.64 1.13 -14.25
CA VAL A 56 1.80 0.38 -13.74
C VAL A 56 1.40 -1.07 -13.48
N SER A 57 0.25 -1.32 -12.85
CA SER A 57 -0.24 -2.69 -12.64
C SER A 57 -0.49 -3.44 -13.96
N LEU A 58 -1.00 -2.78 -15.00
CA LEU A 58 -1.17 -3.41 -16.32
C LEU A 58 0.17 -3.76 -16.97
N VAL A 59 1.17 -2.89 -16.86
CA VAL A 59 2.53 -3.18 -17.35
C VAL A 59 3.18 -4.31 -16.56
N GLN A 60 3.04 -4.31 -15.23
CA GLN A 60 3.52 -5.43 -14.41
C GLN A 60 2.86 -6.75 -14.78
N CYS A 61 1.58 -6.73 -15.17
CA CYS A 61 0.84 -7.90 -15.63
C CYS A 61 1.45 -8.46 -16.93
N SER A 62 1.73 -7.60 -17.91
CA SER A 62 2.32 -8.05 -19.19
C SER A 62 3.76 -8.55 -19.04
N LEU A 63 4.50 -8.04 -18.05
CA LEU A 63 5.87 -8.48 -17.73
C LEU A 63 5.92 -9.70 -16.78
N GLY A 64 4.76 -10.19 -16.31
CA GLY A 64 4.67 -11.31 -15.38
C GLY A 64 5.20 -11.00 -13.98
N ILE A 65 5.25 -9.73 -13.59
CA ILE A 65 5.64 -9.28 -12.26
C ILE A 65 4.47 -9.49 -11.31
N VAL A 66 4.73 -10.24 -10.24
CA VAL A 66 3.75 -10.63 -9.22
C VAL A 66 4.29 -10.36 -7.84
N GLY A 67 3.40 -10.05 -6.91
CA GLY A 67 3.75 -9.76 -5.52
C GLY A 67 2.58 -9.16 -4.77
N ALA A 68 2.75 -8.98 -3.47
CA ALA A 68 1.81 -8.26 -2.64
C ALA A 68 1.66 -6.79 -3.09
N VAL A 69 0.58 -6.16 -2.62
CA VAL A 69 0.33 -4.73 -2.76
C VAL A 69 0.21 -4.13 -1.35
N GLY A 70 0.96 -3.08 -1.06
CA GLY A 70 1.05 -2.53 0.30
C GLY A 70 1.02 -1.02 0.34
N GLU A 71 0.60 -0.49 1.49
CA GLU A 71 0.68 0.94 1.81
C GLU A 71 1.07 1.15 3.28
N ILE A 72 1.95 2.13 3.51
CA ILE A 72 2.18 2.78 4.81
C ILE A 72 1.63 4.19 4.73
N GLY A 73 0.81 4.58 5.71
CA GLY A 73 0.06 5.85 5.70
C GLY A 73 -1.24 5.71 4.92
N VAL A 74 -2.21 5.05 5.54
CA VAL A 74 -3.49 4.69 4.91
C VAL A 74 -4.54 5.78 5.15
N ALA A 75 -4.50 6.45 6.31
CA ALA A 75 -5.51 7.40 6.75
C ALA A 75 -6.94 6.86 6.57
N ALA A 76 -7.81 7.52 5.79
CA ALA A 76 -9.15 6.99 5.49
C ALA A 76 -9.18 5.97 4.32
N GLY A 77 -8.07 5.77 3.60
CA GLY A 77 -7.88 4.65 2.68
C GLY A 77 -8.18 4.91 1.20
N LYS A 78 -8.26 6.16 0.73
CA LYS A 78 -8.50 6.44 -0.71
C LYS A 78 -7.39 5.88 -1.59
N SER A 79 -6.14 6.17 -1.28
CA SER A 79 -4.96 5.64 -1.98
C SER A 79 -4.87 4.12 -1.83
N PHE A 80 -5.11 3.60 -0.62
CA PHE A 80 -5.24 2.16 -0.39
C PHE A 80 -6.25 1.51 -1.33
N ALA A 81 -7.45 2.07 -1.47
CA ALA A 81 -8.49 1.52 -2.31
C ALA A 81 -8.08 1.46 -3.79
N VAL A 82 -7.42 2.51 -4.29
CA VAL A 82 -6.83 2.51 -5.64
C VAL A 82 -5.86 1.35 -5.81
N LEU A 83 -4.95 1.15 -4.86
CA LEU A 83 -3.96 0.06 -4.88
C LEU A 83 -4.65 -1.31 -4.79
N ALA A 84 -5.61 -1.46 -3.88
CA ALA A 84 -6.36 -2.68 -3.61
C ALA A 84 -7.08 -3.18 -4.87
N PHE A 85 -7.65 -2.27 -5.67
CA PHE A 85 -8.28 -2.63 -6.94
C PHE A 85 -7.32 -3.13 -8.04
N THR A 86 -6.01 -3.02 -7.82
CA THR A 86 -5.01 -3.66 -8.69
C THR A 86 -4.70 -5.11 -8.30
N ARG A 87 -5.10 -5.54 -7.09
CA ARG A 87 -4.80 -6.88 -6.57
C ARG A 87 -5.28 -7.96 -7.53
N ARG A 88 -4.44 -8.96 -7.73
CA ARG A 88 -4.75 -10.16 -8.51
C ARG A 88 -5.00 -11.35 -7.59
N ALA A 89 -5.57 -12.41 -8.14
CA ALA A 89 -5.77 -13.66 -7.39
C ALA A 89 -4.45 -14.14 -6.74
N ASN A 90 -4.50 -14.49 -5.46
CA ASN A 90 -3.38 -14.94 -4.62
C ASN A 90 -2.32 -13.87 -4.26
N GLU A 91 -2.56 -12.60 -4.54
CA GLU A 91 -1.74 -11.51 -3.99
C GLU A 91 -2.35 -11.03 -2.66
N SER A 92 -1.52 -10.68 -1.69
CA SER A 92 -1.96 -10.11 -0.40
C SER A 92 -2.04 -8.59 -0.46
N LEU A 93 -2.85 -8.01 0.44
CA LEU A 93 -2.93 -6.57 0.69
C LEU A 93 -2.41 -6.25 2.09
N LEU A 94 -1.54 -5.25 2.20
CA LEU A 94 -1.04 -4.72 3.47
C LEU A 94 -1.47 -3.26 3.64
N ALA A 95 -2.15 -2.96 4.74
CA ALA A 95 -2.48 -1.60 5.16
C ALA A 95 -1.80 -1.31 6.50
N CYS A 96 -0.85 -0.38 6.55
CA CYS A 96 -0.17 0.02 7.79
C CYS A 96 -0.45 1.48 8.14
N ASP A 97 -0.98 1.70 9.33
CA ASP A 97 -1.21 3.04 9.88
C ASP A 97 -1.33 2.97 11.40
N ILE A 98 -1.04 4.07 12.10
CA ILE A 98 -1.29 4.17 13.55
C ILE A 98 -2.79 4.27 13.86
N PHE A 99 -3.59 4.82 12.94
CA PHE A 99 -5.01 5.13 13.12
C PHE A 99 -5.28 5.82 14.47
N ALA A 100 -4.45 6.79 14.83
CA ALA A 100 -4.52 7.51 16.09
C ALA A 100 -5.45 8.72 15.97
N GLU A 101 -6.31 8.93 16.98
CA GLU A 101 -7.12 10.14 17.12
C GLU A 101 -6.22 11.26 17.66
N GLY A 102 -6.00 12.34 16.90
CA GLY A 102 -5.21 13.47 17.39
C GLY A 102 -4.55 14.35 16.33
N VAL A 103 -3.92 15.43 16.81
CA VAL A 103 -3.24 16.47 16.02
C VAL A 103 -1.84 16.00 15.59
N GLU A 104 -1.74 14.87 14.91
CA GLU A 104 -0.61 14.67 14.01
C GLU A 104 -0.75 15.74 12.92
N LYS A 105 0.27 16.58 12.74
CA LYS A 105 0.19 17.80 11.91
C LYS A 105 -0.15 17.53 10.45
N ASP A 106 0.04 16.28 10.02
CA ASP A 106 -0.10 15.80 8.65
C ASP A 106 -1.26 14.79 8.45
N ASN A 107 -1.99 14.43 9.51
CA ASN A 107 -3.18 13.58 9.40
C ASN A 107 -4.45 14.42 9.32
N VAL A 108 -5.47 13.95 8.59
CA VAL A 108 -6.83 14.45 8.82
C VAL A 108 -7.16 14.13 10.28
N PRO A 109 -7.54 15.11 11.10
CA PRO A 109 -7.85 14.87 12.52
C PRO A 109 -8.89 13.79 12.78
N GLU A 110 -9.64 13.40 11.73
CA GLU A 110 -10.73 12.44 11.77
C GLU A 110 -10.33 11.05 11.24
N ALA A 111 -9.24 10.90 10.48
CA ALA A 111 -8.81 9.63 9.86
C ALA A 111 -8.54 8.54 10.91
N ASN A 112 -9.33 7.47 10.89
CA ASN A 112 -9.27 6.40 11.88
C ASN A 112 -9.61 5.02 11.28
N LEU A 113 -9.34 3.98 12.05
CA LEU A 113 -9.56 2.59 11.62
C LEU A 113 -11.04 2.33 11.26
N PRO A 114 -12.05 2.74 12.06
CA PRO A 114 -13.45 2.61 11.65
C PRO A 114 -13.75 3.16 10.26
N MET A 115 -13.33 4.39 9.94
CA MET A 115 -13.59 4.98 8.61
C MET A 115 -12.91 4.20 7.48
N PHE A 116 -11.68 3.74 7.69
CA PHE A 116 -11.00 2.88 6.72
C PHE A 116 -11.78 1.57 6.50
N LEU A 117 -12.23 0.93 7.56
CA LEU A 117 -13.00 -0.31 7.49
C LEU A 117 -14.40 -0.11 6.88
N GLU A 118 -15.02 1.05 7.08
CA GLU A 118 -16.27 1.45 6.42
C GLU A 118 -16.06 1.70 4.92
N LEU A 119 -14.94 2.32 4.54
CA LEU A 119 -14.58 2.49 3.13
C LEU A 119 -14.41 1.14 2.42
N LEU A 120 -13.75 0.17 3.06
CA LEU A 120 -13.62 -1.18 2.49
C LEU A 120 -14.98 -1.82 2.22
N ASP A 121 -15.90 -1.73 3.19
CA ASP A 121 -17.26 -2.26 3.03
C ASP A 121 -18.04 -1.52 1.95
N PHE A 122 -17.95 -0.19 1.94
CA PHE A 122 -18.60 0.68 0.94
C PHE A 122 -18.16 0.34 -0.48
N LEU A 123 -16.87 0.04 -0.67
CA LEU A 123 -16.29 -0.35 -1.96
C LEU A 123 -16.38 -1.86 -2.24
N SER A 124 -17.02 -2.64 -1.36
CA SER A 124 -17.11 -4.10 -1.45
C SER A 124 -15.76 -4.80 -1.55
N ILE A 125 -14.73 -4.27 -0.88
CA ILE A 125 -13.43 -4.91 -0.68
C ILE A 125 -13.52 -5.73 0.60
N PRO A 126 -13.44 -7.08 0.56
CA PRO A 126 -13.55 -7.90 1.75
C PRO A 126 -12.47 -7.57 2.77
N ARG A 127 -12.84 -7.23 4.01
CA ARG A 127 -11.86 -6.92 5.08
C ARG A 127 -10.85 -8.05 5.31
N ALA A 128 -11.28 -9.30 5.12
CA ALA A 128 -10.42 -10.49 5.25
C ALA A 128 -9.31 -10.57 4.19
N ASP A 129 -9.40 -9.80 3.10
CA ASP A 129 -8.35 -9.70 2.10
C ASP A 129 -7.19 -8.79 2.53
N VAL A 130 -7.40 -7.95 3.55
CA VAL A 130 -6.47 -6.90 3.97
C VAL A 130 -5.84 -7.24 5.31
N ALA A 131 -4.51 -7.37 5.32
CA ALA A 131 -3.74 -7.40 6.55
C ALA A 131 -3.58 -5.98 7.08
N VAL A 132 -4.34 -5.63 8.12
CA VAL A 132 -4.29 -4.32 8.77
C VAL A 132 -3.28 -4.33 9.91
N HIS A 133 -2.23 -3.53 9.79
CA HIS A 133 -1.22 -3.29 10.81
C HIS A 133 -1.50 -1.95 11.49
N LYS A 134 -2.31 -1.97 12.56
CA LYS A 134 -2.57 -0.78 13.39
C LYS A 134 -1.41 -0.53 14.36
N ARG A 135 -0.33 0.09 13.89
CA ARG A 135 0.88 0.42 14.68
C ARG A 135 1.79 1.38 13.91
N SER A 136 2.86 1.86 14.54
CA SER A 136 3.87 2.66 13.85
C SER A 136 4.61 1.81 12.83
N SER A 137 4.90 2.37 11.65
CA SER A 137 5.75 1.71 10.65
C SER A 137 7.18 1.51 11.15
N LEU A 138 7.65 2.33 12.09
CA LEU A 138 8.95 2.20 12.74
C LEU A 138 9.13 0.87 13.50
N GLU A 139 8.02 0.21 13.83
CA GLU A 139 7.99 -1.10 14.48
C GLU A 139 7.99 -2.27 13.48
N LEU A 140 7.92 -1.99 12.18
CA LEU A 140 7.91 -3.01 11.13
C LEU A 140 9.32 -3.31 10.62
N THR A 141 9.60 -4.59 10.44
CA THR A 141 10.81 -5.05 9.73
C THR A 141 10.46 -5.67 8.39
N ASP A 142 11.44 -5.68 7.49
CA ASP A 142 11.30 -6.35 6.20
C ASP A 142 11.15 -7.88 6.36
N LEU A 143 11.73 -8.48 7.40
CA LEU A 143 11.51 -9.89 7.74
C LEU A 143 10.07 -10.17 8.18
N ASP A 144 9.47 -9.31 9.00
CA ASP A 144 8.09 -9.48 9.45
C ASP A 144 7.12 -9.49 8.27
N LEU A 145 7.30 -8.53 7.36
CA LEU A 145 6.43 -8.37 6.20
C LEU A 145 6.70 -9.43 5.12
N SER A 146 7.96 -9.75 4.84
CA SER A 146 8.30 -10.77 3.84
C SER A 146 7.87 -12.18 4.25
N SER A 147 7.91 -12.51 5.54
CA SER A 147 7.47 -13.81 6.05
C SER A 147 5.95 -14.01 5.91
N SER A 148 5.18 -12.91 5.98
CA SER A 148 3.72 -12.94 5.96
C SER A 148 3.12 -12.67 4.57
N HIS A 149 3.80 -11.87 3.74
CA HIS A 149 3.28 -11.39 2.45
C HIS A 149 4.16 -11.80 1.26
N GLY A 150 5.39 -12.25 1.48
CA GLY A 150 6.40 -12.33 0.44
C GLY A 150 6.87 -10.93 0.01
N GLY A 151 7.25 -10.79 -1.26
CA GLY A 151 7.66 -9.52 -1.84
C GLY A 151 6.49 -8.75 -2.45
N PHE A 152 6.66 -7.44 -2.55
CA PHE A 152 5.65 -6.51 -3.04
C PHE A 152 5.95 -6.11 -4.48
N ARG A 153 4.93 -6.12 -5.33
CA ARG A 153 5.05 -5.52 -6.68
C ARG A 153 4.65 -4.05 -6.68
N LEU A 154 3.78 -3.64 -5.77
CA LEU A 154 3.41 -2.25 -5.55
C LEU A 154 3.52 -1.97 -4.05
N PHE A 155 4.23 -0.92 -3.68
CA PHE A 155 4.34 -0.49 -2.28
C PHE A 155 4.25 1.03 -2.22
N HIS A 156 3.21 1.59 -1.62
CA HIS A 156 3.05 3.03 -1.48
C HIS A 156 3.51 3.49 -0.09
N VAL A 157 4.29 4.58 -0.04
CA VAL A 157 4.74 5.20 1.21
C VAL A 157 4.19 6.62 1.25
N ASP A 158 3.21 6.84 2.12
CA ASP A 158 2.51 8.12 2.35
C ASP A 158 2.25 8.32 3.85
N GLY A 159 3.22 7.86 4.66
CA GLY A 159 3.20 7.94 6.12
C GLY A 159 3.66 9.30 6.63
N ALA A 160 4.29 9.32 7.81
CA ALA A 160 4.72 10.57 8.41
C ALA A 160 5.85 11.26 7.62
N HIS A 161 5.79 12.58 7.50
CA HIS A 161 6.72 13.38 6.68
C HIS A 161 7.97 13.86 7.42
N TYR A 162 8.22 13.41 8.66
CA TYR A 162 9.49 13.67 9.34
C TYR A 162 10.57 12.70 8.87
N VAL A 163 11.81 13.17 8.88
CA VAL A 163 12.96 12.53 8.20
C VAL A 163 13.14 11.07 8.62
N GLU A 164 13.05 10.79 9.92
CA GLU A 164 13.27 9.45 10.47
C GLU A 164 12.22 8.43 9.99
N ALA A 165 10.94 8.81 9.95
CA ALA A 165 9.88 7.93 9.45
C ALA A 165 9.97 7.76 7.94
N ALA A 166 10.08 8.85 7.19
CA ALA A 166 10.17 8.80 5.73
C ALA A 166 11.36 7.93 5.26
N LEU A 167 12.54 8.09 5.89
CA LEU A 167 13.69 7.26 5.57
C LEU A 167 13.46 5.78 5.93
N HIS A 168 12.87 5.52 7.10
CA HIS A 168 12.56 4.16 7.53
C HIS A 168 11.63 3.47 6.53
N ASP A 169 10.52 4.14 6.18
CA ASP A 169 9.47 3.60 5.32
C ASP A 169 9.96 3.37 3.89
N LEU A 170 10.71 4.33 3.33
CA LEU A 170 11.35 4.17 2.02
C LEU A 170 12.37 3.03 2.02
N SER A 171 13.16 2.88 3.08
CA SER A 171 14.11 1.77 3.20
C SER A 171 13.40 0.43 3.35
N LEU A 172 12.30 0.38 4.10
CA LEU A 172 11.45 -0.81 4.26
C LEU A 172 10.82 -1.21 2.93
N ALA A 173 10.19 -0.28 2.22
CA ALA A 173 9.60 -0.50 0.91
C ALA A 173 10.66 -1.01 -0.09
N ALA A 174 11.81 -0.34 -0.17
CA ALA A 174 12.90 -0.74 -1.07
C ALA A 174 13.38 -2.19 -0.84
N CYS A 175 13.48 -2.62 0.42
CA CYS A 175 13.86 -4.00 0.77
C CYS A 175 12.76 -5.03 0.48
N LEU A 176 11.51 -4.59 0.36
CA LEU A 176 10.34 -5.45 0.16
C LEU A 176 9.89 -5.57 -1.29
N LEU A 177 10.38 -4.71 -2.18
CA LEU A 177 10.05 -4.78 -3.60
C LEU A 177 10.66 -6.04 -4.26
N VAL A 178 9.83 -6.75 -5.01
CA VAL A 178 10.32 -7.79 -5.94
C VAL A 178 11.07 -7.13 -7.11
N PRO A 179 11.92 -7.85 -7.86
CA PRO A 179 12.46 -7.34 -9.11
C PRO A 179 11.35 -6.88 -10.08
N GLY A 180 11.42 -5.62 -10.52
CA GLY A 180 10.38 -4.97 -11.33
C GLY A 180 9.19 -4.41 -10.53
N GLY A 181 9.22 -4.54 -9.21
CA GLY A 181 8.31 -3.84 -8.30
C GLY A 181 8.51 -2.33 -8.36
N VAL A 182 7.45 -1.58 -8.01
CA VAL A 182 7.45 -0.12 -7.96
C VAL A 182 6.96 0.31 -6.59
N GLY A 183 7.64 1.29 -6.01
CA GLY A 183 7.18 2.00 -4.81
C GLY A 183 7.63 3.45 -4.82
#